data_AF-A0A8J3YW75-F1
#
_entry.id   AF-A0A8J3YW75-F1
#
_cell.length_a   1.000
_cell.length_b   1.000
_cell.length_c   1.000
_cell.angle_alpha   90.00
_cell.angle_beta   90.00
_cell.angle_gamma   90.00
#
_symmetry.space_group_name_H-M   'P 1'
#
loop_
_entity.id
_entity.type
_entity.pdbx_description
1 polymer ?
#
loop_
_entity_poly.entity_id
_entity_poly.type
_entity_poly.pdbx_seq_one_letter_code
_entity_poly.pdbx_strand_id
1 'polypeptide(L)'
;MDPKAYLHLYLQQVRDVMVWKLDGLSEYDARRPVTPTGTNLLGLVKHLTGNEFGYFGEVFGRPAQAGPWLLDRTQSEDFLVRADETRTDVIAEYRRAWAHADATIEALDLDAAGRAPHFPEGMRDVTLLWMLVHMISETGRHAGHADIVRELVDGSAGYHPTVSNLPGSWSEFHDRVEATAREAALIHDGCQPGPAQNRAGIVLD
;
A
#
# COMPACT_ATOMS: atom_id res chain seq x y z
N MET A 1 0.98 -29.23 -0.13
CA MET A 1 0.37 -28.04 0.50
C MET A 1 -0.33 -27.25 -0.59
N ASP A 2 -1.51 -26.71 -0.33
CA ASP A 2 -2.37 -26.06 -1.35
C ASP A 2 -1.82 -24.68 -1.75
N PRO A 3 -1.47 -24.45 -3.04
CA PRO A 3 -1.00 -23.14 -3.52
C PRO A 3 -1.97 -21.99 -3.24
N LYS A 4 -3.29 -22.25 -3.30
CA LYS A 4 -4.31 -21.23 -3.06
C LYS A 4 -4.28 -20.74 -1.61
N ALA A 5 -4.14 -21.67 -0.67
CA ALA A 5 -3.98 -21.35 0.75
C ALA A 5 -2.77 -20.45 1.04
N TYR A 6 -1.63 -20.65 0.34
CA TYR A 6 -0.47 -19.77 0.51
C TYR A 6 -0.68 -18.38 -0.06
N LEU A 7 -1.25 -18.26 -1.26
CA LEU A 7 -1.53 -16.96 -1.87
C LEU A 7 -2.48 -16.16 -1.00
N HIS A 8 -3.53 -16.80 -0.49
CA HIS A 8 -4.49 -16.18 0.41
C HIS A 8 -3.84 -15.74 1.73
N LEU A 9 -2.98 -16.59 2.32
CA LEU A 9 -2.21 -16.25 3.52
C LEU A 9 -1.33 -15.01 3.31
N TYR A 10 -0.55 -14.96 2.24
CA TYR A 10 0.34 -13.83 1.98
C TYR A 10 -0.43 -12.54 1.69
N LEU A 11 -1.58 -12.64 1.00
CA LEU A 11 -2.47 -11.50 0.82
C LEU A 11 -3.02 -10.99 2.16
N GLN A 12 -3.45 -11.89 3.05
CA GLN A 12 -3.93 -11.51 4.38
C GLN A 12 -2.85 -10.80 5.19
N GLN A 13 -1.62 -11.31 5.19
CA GLN A 13 -0.50 -10.70 5.92
C GLN A 13 -0.26 -9.25 5.49
N VAL A 14 -0.24 -8.96 4.19
CA VAL A 14 -0.02 -7.58 3.71
C VAL A 14 -1.22 -6.66 3.96
N ARG A 15 -2.45 -7.19 3.93
CA ARG A 15 -3.66 -6.44 4.35
C ARG A 15 -3.59 -6.03 5.82
N ASP A 16 -3.19 -6.97 6.69
CA ASP A 16 -3.06 -6.72 8.12
C ASP A 16 -2.00 -5.64 8.40
N VAL A 17 -0.87 -5.68 7.69
CA VAL A 17 0.16 -4.63 7.75
C VAL A 17 -0.43 -3.27 7.38
N MET A 18 -1.19 -3.17 6.29
CA MET A 18 -1.80 -1.89 5.87
C MET A 18 -2.70 -1.28 6.94
N VAL A 19 -3.50 -2.10 7.64
CA VAL A 19 -4.33 -1.63 8.75
C VAL A 19 -3.47 -1.23 9.95
N TRP A 20 -2.49 -2.06 10.32
CA TRP A 20 -1.57 -1.78 11.43
C TRP A 20 -0.81 -0.46 11.24
N LYS A 21 -0.42 -0.11 10.00
CA LYS A 21 0.23 1.17 9.69
C LYS A 21 -0.64 2.39 9.99
N LEU A 22 -1.93 2.24 10.25
CA LEU A 22 -2.81 3.32 10.67
C LEU A 22 -3.01 3.40 12.19
N ASP A 23 -2.54 2.41 12.96
CA ASP A 23 -2.77 2.34 14.40
C ASP A 23 -2.11 3.52 15.14
N GLY A 24 -2.86 4.11 16.07
CA GLY A 24 -2.40 5.20 16.92
C GLY A 24 -2.32 6.58 16.26
N LEU A 25 -2.47 6.68 14.93
CA LEU A 25 -2.38 7.96 14.23
C LEU A 25 -3.58 8.88 14.51
N SER A 26 -3.36 10.20 14.39
CA SER A 26 -4.44 11.18 14.33
C SER A 26 -5.12 11.18 12.95
N GLU A 27 -6.30 11.78 12.83
CA GLU A 27 -6.95 11.97 11.52
C GLU A 27 -6.08 12.81 10.57
N TYR A 28 -5.33 13.78 11.10
CA TYR A 28 -4.40 14.59 10.32
C TYR A 28 -3.21 13.77 9.83
N ASP A 29 -2.52 13.07 10.73
CA ASP A 29 -1.31 12.30 10.38
C ASP A 29 -1.60 11.13 9.44
N ALA A 30 -2.80 10.56 9.50
CA ALA A 30 -3.22 9.53 8.56
C ALA A 30 -3.39 10.08 7.12
N ARG A 31 -3.70 11.38 6.95
CA ARG A 31 -4.06 11.99 5.64
C ARG A 31 -3.02 12.96 5.08
N ARG A 32 -2.15 13.52 5.92
CA ARG A 32 -1.21 14.55 5.47
C ARG A 32 -0.26 13.94 4.43
N PRO A 33 0.00 14.64 3.31
CA PRO A 33 0.98 14.18 2.34
C PRO A 33 2.39 14.29 2.95
N VAL A 34 3.24 13.30 2.69
CA VAL A 34 4.66 13.34 3.07
C VAL A 34 5.59 13.29 1.86
N THR A 35 5.02 13.27 0.65
CA THR A 35 5.74 13.33 -0.62
C THR A 35 5.14 14.42 -1.51
N PRO A 36 5.89 14.96 -2.49
CA PRO A 36 5.36 15.90 -3.47
C PRO A 36 4.20 15.35 -4.31
N THR A 37 4.07 14.02 -4.42
CA THR A 37 2.98 13.35 -5.16
C THR A 37 1.72 13.18 -4.34
N GLY A 38 1.67 13.68 -3.09
CA GLY A 38 0.48 13.60 -2.24
C GLY A 38 0.31 12.28 -1.49
N THR A 39 1.31 11.40 -1.51
CA THR A 39 1.21 10.08 -0.88
C THR A 39 1.02 10.21 0.63
N ASN A 40 -0.01 9.53 1.14
CA ASN A 40 -0.41 9.52 2.54
C ASN A 40 -0.97 8.13 2.93
N LEU A 41 -0.99 7.79 4.22
CA LEU A 41 -1.31 6.44 4.70
C LEU A 41 -2.76 6.04 4.45
N LEU A 42 -3.70 6.94 4.73
CA LEU A 42 -5.12 6.61 4.62
C LEU A 42 -5.57 6.52 3.17
N GLY A 43 -5.00 7.35 2.29
CA GLY A 43 -5.18 7.28 0.85
C GLY A 43 -4.69 5.96 0.26
N LEU A 44 -3.56 5.42 0.75
CA LEU A 44 -3.08 4.09 0.34
C LEU A 44 -4.11 3.00 0.67
N VAL A 45 -4.72 3.03 1.86
CA VAL A 45 -5.76 2.06 2.25
C VAL A 45 -7.05 2.25 1.44
N LYS A 46 -7.47 3.49 1.18
CA LYS A 46 -8.63 3.79 0.33
C LYS A 46 -8.43 3.28 -1.10
N HIS A 47 -7.25 3.50 -1.68
CA HIS A 47 -6.88 2.99 -2.99
C HIS A 47 -7.00 1.45 -3.04
N LEU A 48 -6.39 0.75 -2.09
CA LEU A 48 -6.43 -0.71 -2.02
C LEU A 48 -7.85 -1.26 -1.82
N THR A 49 -8.70 -0.54 -1.09
CA THR A 49 -10.12 -0.88 -0.93
C THR A 49 -10.84 -0.97 -2.28
N GLY A 50 -10.57 -0.03 -3.19
CA GLY A 50 -11.15 -0.06 -4.54
C GLY A 50 -10.59 -1.16 -5.43
N ASN A 51 -9.32 -1.48 -5.24
CA ASN A 51 -8.69 -2.59 -5.94
C ASN A 51 -9.31 -3.92 -5.50
N GLU A 52 -9.46 -4.18 -4.21
CA GLU A 52 -10.10 -5.41 -3.68
C GLU A 52 -11.51 -5.63 -4.27
N PHE A 53 -12.37 -4.62 -4.22
CA PHE A 53 -13.73 -4.72 -4.78
C PHE A 53 -13.75 -4.88 -6.30
N GLY A 54 -12.92 -4.15 -7.03
CA GLY A 54 -12.87 -4.25 -8.48
C GLY A 54 -12.32 -5.60 -8.95
N TYR A 55 -11.19 -6.02 -8.37
CA TYR A 55 -10.44 -7.17 -8.83
C TYR A 55 -11.00 -8.52 -8.39
N PHE A 56 -11.58 -8.62 -7.19
CA PHE A 56 -12.24 -9.85 -6.75
C PHE A 56 -13.77 -9.80 -6.90
N GLY A 57 -14.34 -8.63 -7.21
CA GLY A 57 -15.76 -8.49 -7.49
C GLY A 57 -16.06 -8.42 -8.99
N GLU A 58 -15.91 -7.23 -9.58
CA GLU A 58 -16.31 -6.95 -10.96
C GLU A 58 -15.65 -7.89 -11.98
N VAL A 59 -14.34 -8.14 -11.85
CA VAL A 59 -13.57 -9.01 -12.76
C VAL A 59 -14.14 -10.42 -12.86
N PHE A 60 -14.71 -10.94 -11.77
CA PHE A 60 -15.26 -12.30 -11.70
C PHE A 60 -16.80 -12.30 -11.72
N GLY A 61 -17.44 -11.18 -12.10
CA GLY A 61 -18.90 -11.08 -12.18
C GLY A 61 -19.61 -11.15 -10.83
N ARG A 62 -18.92 -10.75 -9.76
CA ARG A 62 -19.40 -10.78 -8.37
C ARG A 62 -19.39 -9.36 -7.78
N PRO A 63 -20.12 -8.39 -8.33
CA PRO A 63 -20.03 -7.00 -7.89
C PRO A 63 -20.37 -6.86 -6.40
N ALA A 64 -19.56 -6.09 -5.66
CA ALA A 64 -19.84 -5.73 -4.29
C ALA A 64 -20.78 -4.53 -4.19
N GLN A 65 -21.51 -4.42 -3.08
CA GLN A 65 -22.17 -3.17 -2.69
C GLN A 65 -21.14 -2.25 -2.05
N ALA A 66 -20.30 -1.64 -2.89
CA ALA A 66 -19.33 -0.64 -2.46
C ALA A 66 -20.04 0.68 -2.07
N GLY A 67 -19.51 1.39 -1.07
CA GLY A 67 -20.00 2.73 -0.74
C GLY A 67 -19.80 3.74 -1.88
N PRO A 68 -20.55 4.86 -1.90
CA PRO A 68 -20.48 5.86 -2.98
C PRO A 68 -19.07 6.42 -3.24
N TRP A 69 -18.21 6.41 -2.22
CA TRP A 69 -16.82 6.87 -2.26
C TRP A 69 -15.90 6.09 -3.21
N LEU A 70 -16.33 4.90 -3.68
CA LEU A 70 -15.56 4.00 -4.55
C LEU A 70 -15.94 4.16 -6.03
N LEU A 71 -16.97 4.96 -6.33
CA LEU A 71 -17.52 5.14 -7.66
C LEU A 71 -16.77 6.20 -8.49
N ASP A 72 -15.87 6.97 -7.88
CA ASP A 72 -15.12 8.07 -8.52
C ASP A 72 -13.66 7.67 -8.80
N ARG A 73 -13.47 6.60 -9.59
CA ARG A 73 -12.16 5.97 -9.83
C ARG A 73 -11.35 6.68 -10.92
N THR A 74 -11.07 7.97 -10.77
CA THR A 74 -9.88 8.53 -11.44
C THR A 74 -8.64 8.16 -10.62
N GLN A 75 -7.52 7.81 -11.27
CA GLN A 75 -6.28 7.36 -10.59
C GLN A 75 -5.66 8.42 -9.64
N SER A 76 -6.16 9.65 -9.67
CA SER A 76 -5.71 10.75 -8.81
C SER A 76 -6.62 11.01 -7.61
N GLU A 77 -7.90 10.62 -7.66
CA GLU A 77 -8.85 10.87 -6.57
C GLU A 77 -9.00 9.70 -5.59
N ASP A 78 -8.53 8.50 -5.95
CA ASP A 78 -8.57 7.32 -5.09
C ASP A 78 -7.64 7.42 -3.85
N PHE A 79 -6.60 8.26 -3.91
CA PHE A 79 -5.76 8.64 -2.77
C PHE A 79 -6.34 9.76 -1.90
N LEU A 80 -7.39 10.45 -2.36
CA LEU A 80 -8.02 11.56 -1.64
C LEU A 80 -9.10 11.02 -0.70
N VAL A 81 -8.79 11.01 0.59
CA VAL A 81 -9.78 10.75 1.64
C VAL A 81 -10.43 12.08 2.02
N ARG A 82 -11.75 12.20 1.82
CA ARG A 82 -12.49 13.44 2.07
C ARG A 82 -12.52 13.75 3.56
N ALA A 83 -12.74 15.01 3.91
CA ALA A 83 -12.73 15.47 5.30
C ALA A 83 -13.86 14.84 6.16
N ASP A 84 -14.95 14.44 5.52
CA ASP A 84 -16.11 13.78 6.13
C ASP A 84 -15.99 12.24 6.16
N GLU A 85 -15.02 11.65 5.47
CA GLU A 85 -14.68 10.23 5.57
C GLU A 85 -13.74 10.02 6.75
N THR A 86 -14.12 9.28 7.79
CA THR A 86 -13.25 9.07 8.96
C THR A 86 -12.22 7.96 8.74
N ARG A 87 -11.10 7.95 9.49
CA ARG A 87 -10.12 6.85 9.41
C ARG A 87 -10.77 5.51 9.73
N THR A 88 -11.65 5.48 10.73
CA THR A 88 -12.36 4.28 11.15
C THR A 88 -13.26 3.76 10.04
N ASP A 89 -13.97 4.63 9.32
CA ASP A 89 -14.84 4.21 8.21
C ASP A 89 -14.04 3.67 7.03
N VAL A 90 -12.90 4.28 6.70
CA VAL A 90 -11.99 3.79 5.65
C VAL A 90 -11.43 2.41 6.00
N ILE A 91 -10.98 2.21 7.26
CA ILE A 91 -10.54 0.90 7.72
C ILE A 91 -11.69 -0.10 7.66
N ALA A 92 -12.89 0.27 8.12
CA ALA A 92 -14.05 -0.60 8.10
C ALA A 92 -14.45 -1.00 6.67
N GLU A 93 -14.36 -0.08 5.71
CA GLU A 93 -14.63 -0.38 4.30
C GLU A 93 -13.55 -1.28 3.69
N TYR A 94 -12.27 -1.04 4.00
CA TYR A 94 -11.20 -1.96 3.59
C TYR A 94 -11.47 -3.37 4.15
N ARG A 95 -11.96 -3.46 5.39
CA ARG A 95 -12.40 -4.70 6.02
C ARG A 95 -13.72 -5.27 5.48
N ARG A 96 -14.47 -4.56 4.64
CA ARG A 96 -15.58 -5.16 3.88
C ARG A 96 -15.08 -5.65 2.53
N ALA A 97 -14.21 -4.88 1.90
CA ALA A 97 -13.58 -5.23 0.63
C ALA A 97 -12.79 -6.53 0.72
N TRP A 98 -11.98 -6.70 1.76
CA TRP A 98 -11.18 -7.92 1.95
C TRP A 98 -12.05 -9.18 2.15
N ALA A 99 -13.25 -9.06 2.70
CA ALA A 99 -14.12 -10.18 3.08
C ALA A 99 -14.99 -10.58 1.89
N HIS A 100 -15.38 -9.59 1.09
CA HIS A 100 -15.92 -9.81 -0.24
C HIS A 100 -14.90 -10.53 -1.13
N ALA A 101 -13.64 -10.09 -1.12
CA ALA A 101 -12.57 -10.73 -1.84
C ALA A 101 -12.35 -12.18 -1.37
N ASP A 102 -12.31 -12.42 -0.06
CA ASP A 102 -12.19 -13.76 0.52
C ASP A 102 -13.32 -14.68 0.07
N ALA A 103 -14.56 -14.20 0.05
CA ALA A 103 -15.69 -14.97 -0.44
C ALA A 103 -15.59 -15.32 -1.94
N THR A 104 -14.95 -14.47 -2.77
CA THR A 104 -14.63 -14.82 -4.15
C THR A 104 -13.49 -15.83 -4.22
N ILE A 105 -12.41 -15.60 -3.47
CA ILE A 105 -11.24 -16.48 -3.44
C ILE A 105 -11.70 -17.88 -3.03
N GLU A 106 -12.45 -18.04 -1.95
CA GLU A 106 -12.95 -19.33 -1.48
C GLU A 106 -13.83 -20.04 -2.52
N ALA A 107 -14.73 -19.32 -3.19
CA ALA A 107 -15.72 -19.89 -4.10
C ALA A 107 -15.18 -20.33 -5.46
N LEU A 108 -14.04 -19.80 -5.90
CA LEU A 108 -13.53 -20.02 -7.26
C LEU A 108 -12.22 -20.82 -7.27
N ASP A 109 -12.03 -21.66 -8.29
CA ASP A 109 -10.75 -22.33 -8.53
C ASP A 109 -9.70 -21.35 -9.07
N LEU A 110 -8.42 -21.70 -8.93
CA LEU A 110 -7.31 -20.84 -9.34
C LEU A 110 -7.29 -20.50 -10.84
N ASP A 111 -7.85 -21.37 -11.67
CA ASP A 111 -7.99 -21.21 -13.13
C ASP A 111 -9.32 -20.57 -13.55
N ALA A 112 -10.19 -20.21 -12.59
CA ALA A 112 -11.45 -19.53 -12.87
C ALA A 112 -11.18 -18.24 -13.67
N ALA A 113 -11.86 -18.12 -14.82
CA ALA A 113 -11.69 -17.00 -15.73
C ALA A 113 -12.33 -15.73 -15.17
N GLY A 114 -11.64 -14.60 -15.36
CA GLY A 114 -12.13 -13.26 -15.10
C GLY A 114 -11.74 -12.32 -16.22
N ARG A 115 -12.34 -11.12 -16.23
CA ARG A 115 -12.03 -10.08 -17.22
C ARG A 115 -11.78 -8.72 -16.57
N ALA A 116 -10.56 -8.20 -16.70
CA ALA A 116 -10.11 -6.91 -16.18
C ALA A 116 -10.06 -5.85 -17.29
N PRO A 117 -11.15 -5.07 -17.53
CA PRO A 117 -11.26 -4.18 -18.68
C PRO A 117 -10.27 -3.01 -18.69
N HIS A 118 -9.79 -2.61 -17.51
CA HIS A 118 -8.86 -1.50 -17.34
C HIS A 118 -7.39 -1.89 -17.59
N PHE A 119 -7.10 -3.17 -17.84
CA PHE A 119 -5.78 -3.60 -18.31
C PHE A 119 -5.61 -3.37 -19.81
N PRO A 120 -4.35 -3.35 -20.29
CA PRO A 120 -4.03 -3.33 -21.72
C PRO A 120 -4.78 -4.42 -22.49
N GLU A 121 -5.17 -4.13 -23.74
CA GLU A 121 -6.10 -4.96 -24.53
C GLU A 121 -5.73 -6.45 -24.61
N GLY A 122 -4.44 -6.80 -24.62
CA GLY A 122 -3.94 -8.18 -24.61
C GLY A 122 -3.76 -8.84 -23.25
N MET A 123 -4.12 -8.17 -22.15
CA MET A 123 -3.95 -8.63 -20.76
C MET A 123 -5.28 -8.63 -19.97
N ARG A 124 -6.41 -8.46 -20.66
CA ARG A 124 -7.72 -8.32 -20.00
C ARG A 124 -8.29 -9.64 -19.53
N ASP A 125 -7.97 -10.74 -20.20
CA ASP A 125 -8.40 -12.08 -19.80
C ASP A 125 -7.43 -12.60 -18.75
N VAL A 126 -7.94 -12.86 -17.55
CA VAL A 126 -7.16 -13.21 -16.36
C VAL A 126 -7.74 -14.44 -15.68
N THR A 127 -6.98 -15.02 -14.75
CA THR A 127 -7.47 -16.07 -13.85
C THR A 127 -7.45 -15.60 -12.40
N LEU A 128 -8.11 -16.33 -11.50
CA LEU A 128 -8.02 -16.05 -10.06
C LEU A 128 -6.56 -16.09 -9.57
N LEU A 129 -5.75 -17.05 -10.04
CA LEU A 129 -4.32 -17.11 -9.73
C LEU A 129 -3.60 -15.82 -10.13
N TRP A 130 -3.83 -15.36 -11.36
CA TRP A 130 -3.23 -14.12 -11.85
C TRP A 130 -3.63 -12.95 -10.95
N MET A 131 -4.90 -12.89 -10.56
CA MET A 131 -5.42 -11.77 -9.76
C MET A 131 -4.93 -11.79 -8.31
N LEU A 132 -4.78 -12.97 -7.70
CA LEU A 132 -4.15 -13.13 -6.40
C LEU A 132 -2.70 -12.61 -6.43
N VAL A 133 -1.92 -13.02 -7.43
CA VAL A 133 -0.53 -12.55 -7.59
C VAL A 133 -0.47 -11.04 -7.79
N HIS A 134 -1.36 -10.50 -8.62
CA HIS A 134 -1.48 -9.06 -8.84
C HIS A 134 -1.76 -8.31 -7.54
N MET A 135 -2.78 -8.73 -6.78
CA MET A 135 -3.18 -8.06 -5.54
C MET A 135 -2.16 -8.20 -4.40
N ILE A 136 -1.44 -9.32 -4.32
CA ILE A 136 -0.30 -9.45 -3.39
C ILE A 136 0.81 -8.47 -3.77
N SER A 137 1.12 -8.35 -5.06
CA SER A 137 2.17 -7.44 -5.56
C SER A 137 1.80 -5.98 -5.35
N GLU A 138 0.55 -5.62 -5.64
CA GLU A 138 0.01 -4.26 -5.47
C GLU A 138 -0.01 -3.85 -3.99
N THR A 139 -0.60 -4.70 -3.13
CA THR A 139 -0.67 -4.44 -1.70
C THR A 139 0.72 -4.43 -1.06
N GLY A 140 1.61 -5.34 -1.46
CA GLY A 140 3.00 -5.37 -1.00
C GLY A 140 3.80 -4.12 -1.39
N ARG A 141 3.63 -3.62 -2.62
CA ARG A 141 4.23 -2.35 -3.06
C ARG A 141 3.74 -1.19 -2.19
N HIS A 142 2.44 -1.13 -1.90
CA HIS A 142 1.88 -0.08 -1.05
C HIS A 142 2.21 -0.24 0.44
N ALA A 143 2.44 -1.45 0.93
CA ALA A 143 2.98 -1.69 2.28
C ALA A 143 4.40 -1.11 2.41
N GLY A 144 5.25 -1.30 1.40
CA GLY A 144 6.58 -0.66 1.36
C GLY A 144 6.51 0.88 1.32
N HIS A 145 5.54 1.46 0.60
CA HIS A 145 5.29 2.90 0.69
C HIS A 145 4.84 3.31 2.10
N ALA A 146 3.94 2.53 2.71
CA ALA A 146 3.43 2.80 4.05
C ALA A 146 4.52 2.70 5.13
N ASP A 147 5.53 1.83 4.96
CA ASP A 147 6.71 1.77 5.84
C ASP A 147 7.43 3.12 5.90
N ILE A 148 7.82 3.65 4.74
CA ILE A 148 8.56 4.92 4.64
C ILE A 148 7.69 6.10 5.08
N VAL A 149 6.42 6.12 4.66
CA VAL A 149 5.50 7.19 5.06
C VAL A 149 5.31 7.20 6.57
N ARG A 150 5.16 6.03 7.21
CA ARG A 150 4.96 5.95 8.66
C ARG A 150 6.19 6.47 9.42
N GLU A 151 7.39 6.09 8.98
CA GLU A 151 8.64 6.58 9.58
C GLU A 151 8.75 8.11 9.47
N LEU A 152 8.39 8.70 8.33
CA LEU A 152 8.34 10.15 8.13
C LEU A 152 7.23 10.86 8.92
N VAL A 153 6.19 10.12 9.34
CA VAL A 153 5.07 10.67 10.09
C VAL A 153 5.41 10.81 11.58
N ASP A 154 5.85 9.72 12.21
CA ASP A 154 6.04 9.65 13.67
C ASP A 154 7.28 8.86 14.10
N GLY A 155 8.13 8.43 13.15
CA GLY A 155 9.32 7.62 13.42
C GLY A 155 9.04 6.14 13.69
N SER A 156 7.78 5.69 13.65
CA SER A 156 7.46 4.27 13.83
C SER A 156 7.86 3.47 12.60
N ALA A 157 8.53 2.35 12.81
CA ALA A 157 9.01 1.46 11.76
C ALA A 157 8.76 -0.02 12.11
N GLY A 158 8.86 -0.89 11.11
CA GLY A 158 8.79 -2.34 11.28
C GLY A 158 7.97 -3.03 10.19
N TYR A 159 8.21 -4.32 9.98
CA TYR A 159 7.57 -5.10 8.91
C TYR A 159 6.16 -5.59 9.23
N HIS A 160 5.92 -6.06 10.46
CA HIS A 160 4.66 -6.60 10.95
C HIS A 160 4.56 -6.37 12.48
N PRO A 161 3.36 -6.31 13.10
CA PRO A 161 3.22 -6.15 14.56
C PRO A 161 4.11 -7.06 15.42
N THR A 162 4.46 -8.25 14.92
CA THR A 162 5.26 -9.26 15.61
C THR A 162 6.69 -9.40 15.09
N VAL A 163 7.02 -8.74 13.98
CA VAL A 163 8.33 -8.84 13.31
C VAL A 163 8.76 -7.44 12.90
N SER A 164 9.74 -6.86 13.59
CA SER A 164 10.27 -5.56 13.20
C SER A 164 11.05 -5.63 11.89
N ASN A 165 11.87 -6.68 11.70
CA ASN A 165 12.87 -6.77 10.63
C ASN A 165 13.89 -5.60 10.64
N LEU A 166 14.01 -4.90 11.77
CA LEU A 166 14.97 -3.82 11.97
C LEU A 166 16.16 -4.33 12.77
N PRO A 167 17.39 -3.84 12.50
CA PRO A 167 18.54 -4.14 13.33
C PRO A 167 18.37 -3.55 14.73
N GLY A 168 18.87 -4.24 15.75
CA GLY A 168 18.77 -3.78 17.15
C GLY A 168 19.52 -2.47 17.45
N SER A 169 20.45 -2.06 16.60
CA SER A 169 21.18 -0.77 16.66
C SER A 169 20.97 0.06 15.40
N TRP A 170 19.70 0.25 14.99
CA TRP A 170 19.39 0.93 13.72
C TRP A 170 19.97 2.33 13.59
N SER A 171 20.14 3.08 14.68
CA SER A 171 20.69 4.45 14.64
C SER A 171 22.18 4.44 14.30
N GLU A 172 22.95 3.52 14.89
CA GLU A 172 24.35 3.33 14.55
C GLU A 172 24.51 2.82 13.12
N PHE A 173 23.59 1.97 12.67
CA PHE A 173 23.56 1.50 11.29
C PHE A 173 23.27 2.64 10.32
N HIS A 174 22.31 3.52 10.63
CA HIS A 174 22.02 4.73 9.85
C HIS A 174 23.26 5.61 9.69
N ASP A 175 23.96 5.93 10.78
CA ASP A 175 25.14 6.80 10.74
C ASP A 175 26.27 6.20 9.90
N ARG A 176 26.42 4.87 9.94
CA ARG A 176 27.36 4.16 9.08
C ARG A 176 26.97 4.21 7.61
N VAL A 177 25.68 4.04 7.29
CA VAL A 177 25.17 4.16 5.90
C VAL A 177 25.45 5.57 5.35
N GLU A 178 25.17 6.61 6.14
CA GLU A 178 25.44 8.00 5.75
C GLU A 178 26.94 8.26 5.55
N ALA A 179 27.79 7.82 6.48
CA ALA A 179 29.23 7.97 6.35
C ALA A 179 29.78 7.27 5.09
N THR A 180 29.33 6.04 4.83
CA THR A 180 29.72 5.28 3.63
C THR A 180 29.22 5.95 2.35
N ALA A 181 28.00 6.51 2.34
CA ALA A 181 27.49 7.24 1.18
C ALA A 181 28.34 8.49 0.87
N ARG A 182 28.77 9.24 1.90
CA ARG A 182 29.67 10.39 1.74
C ARG A 182 31.05 9.99 1.26
N GLU A 183 31.60 8.91 1.80
CA GLU A 183 32.87 8.36 1.35
C GLU A 183 32.81 7.92 -0.12
N ALA A 184 31.73 7.26 -0.53
CA ALA A 184 31.51 6.85 -1.92
C ALA A 184 31.50 8.07 -2.88
N ALA A 185 30.83 9.16 -2.51
CA ALA A 185 30.84 10.39 -3.29
C ALA A 185 32.26 10.99 -3.41
N LEU A 186 33.07 10.93 -2.35
CA LEU A 186 34.46 11.37 -2.40
C LEU A 186 35.30 10.50 -3.35
N ILE A 187 35.14 9.18 -3.26
CA ILE A 187 35.93 8.23 -4.05
C ILE A 187 35.54 8.26 -5.54
N HIS A 188 34.24 8.31 -5.83
CA HIS A 188 33.72 8.08 -7.18
C HIS A 188 33.36 9.37 -7.93
N ASP A 189 32.90 10.41 -7.21
CA ASP A 189 32.50 11.68 -7.83
C ASP A 189 33.53 12.81 -7.58
N GLY A 190 34.51 12.57 -6.70
CA GLY A 190 35.60 13.52 -6.39
C GLY A 190 35.13 14.76 -5.63
N CYS A 191 33.93 14.75 -5.05
CA CYS A 191 33.40 15.88 -4.28
C CYS A 191 32.68 15.46 -3.00
N GLN A 192 32.66 16.36 -2.01
CA GLN A 192 31.80 16.20 -0.84
C GLN A 192 30.34 16.42 -1.29
N PRO A 193 29.40 15.51 -0.94
CA PRO A 193 27.99 15.79 -1.16
C PRO A 193 27.57 16.96 -0.29
N GLY A 194 26.71 17.83 -0.83
CA GLY A 194 26.15 18.96 -0.10
C GLY A 194 25.41 18.53 1.18
N PRO A 195 25.07 19.46 2.09
CA PRO A 195 24.25 19.12 3.24
C PRO A 195 22.95 18.47 2.76
N ALA A 196 22.51 17.42 3.47
CA ALA A 196 21.22 16.79 3.22
C ALA A 196 20.15 17.90 3.20
N GLN A 197 19.61 18.21 2.03
CA GLN A 197 18.50 19.14 1.93
C GLN A 197 17.30 18.40 2.52
N ASN A 198 17.00 18.67 3.79
CA ASN A 198 15.74 18.29 4.36
C ASN A 198 14.68 19.18 3.67
N ARG A 199 14.24 18.80 2.47
CA ARG A 199 13.17 19.48 1.73
C ARG A 199 11.82 19.18 2.38
N ALA A 200 11.68 19.49 3.66
CA ALA A 200 10.40 19.72 4.31
C ALA A 200 9.96 21.18 4.11
N GLY A 201 10.21 21.72 2.91
CA GLY A 201 9.92 23.10 2.54
C GLY A 201 9.74 23.18 1.04
N ILE A 202 8.50 22.98 0.59
CA ILE A 202 8.10 23.24 -0.79
C ILE A 202 7.50 24.64 -0.80
N VAL A 203 8.22 25.58 -1.41
CA VAL A 203 7.63 26.78 -2.01
C VAL A 203 6.86 26.28 -3.24
N LEU A 204 5.56 26.51 -3.26
CA LEU A 204 4.72 26.32 -4.44
C LEU A 204 4.75 27.63 -5.23
N ASP A 205 5.15 27.56 -6.50
CA ASP A 205 4.85 28.60 -7.49
C ASP A 205 3.37 28.54 -7.89
#